data_AF-A0A0D2MQR0-F1
#
_entry.id   AF-A0A0D2MQR0-F1
#
_cell.length_a   1.000
_cell.length_b   1.000
_cell.length_c   1.000
_cell.angle_alpha   90.00
_cell.angle_beta   90.00
_cell.angle_gamma   90.00
#
_symmetry.space_group_name_H-M   'P 1'
#
loop_
_entity.id
_entity.type
_entity.pdbx_description
1 polymer ?
#
loop_
_entity_poly.entity_id
_entity_poly.type
_entity_poly.pdbx_seq_one_letter_code
_entity_poly.pdbx_strand_id
1 'polypeptide(L)'
;MWVDAVQGRPNVTLFLPSFQLNTLGSLKSLTFEIHRPLYFRHFWANAIAQLLWRVENTQIDTIKIHMVDVPSSAWDMSGVTRHDPIEETQTWVLLDAALVQPKLATLRSVDIEFFFRREDEISLSNGQQSDLCNLPKMPLLSALLGERLCISNHYK
;
A
#
# COMPACT_ATOMS: atom_id res chain seq x y z
N MET A 1 -10.58 -17.82 6.03
CA MET A 1 -10.14 -16.45 6.35
C MET A 1 -9.09 -16.58 7.43
N TRP A 2 -7.82 -16.27 7.14
CA TRP A 2 -6.70 -16.57 8.05
C TRP A 2 -6.37 -15.31 8.83
N VAL A 3 -6.93 -15.27 10.02
CA VAL A 3 -6.84 -14.16 10.96
C VAL A 3 -5.78 -14.56 11.99
N ASP A 4 -4.90 -13.63 12.35
CA ASP A 4 -3.97 -13.86 13.46
C ASP A 4 -4.80 -14.18 14.71
N ALA A 5 -4.70 -15.41 15.22
CA ALA A 5 -5.58 -15.95 16.24
C ALA A 5 -5.51 -15.18 17.57
N VAL A 6 -4.52 -14.30 17.73
CA VAL A 6 -4.30 -13.49 18.92
C VAL A 6 -4.94 -12.10 18.82
N GLN A 7 -5.21 -11.57 17.60
CA GLN A 7 -5.61 -10.15 17.44
C GLN A 7 -6.73 -9.85 16.44
N GLY A 8 -7.26 -10.84 15.71
CA GLY A 8 -8.35 -10.53 14.77
C GLY A 8 -7.91 -9.75 13.53
N ARG A 9 -6.60 -9.53 13.34
CA ARG A 9 -6.05 -8.72 12.24
C ARG A 9 -5.63 -9.61 11.07
N PRO A 10 -6.01 -9.29 9.82
CA PRO A 10 -5.48 -9.97 8.64
C PRO A 10 -3.99 -9.65 8.51
N ASN A 11 -3.14 -10.57 8.96
CA ASN A 11 -1.70 -10.36 8.96
C ASN A 11 -1.07 -10.89 7.67
N VAL A 12 -1.13 -10.08 6.60
CA VAL A 12 -0.52 -10.39 5.29
C VAL A 12 0.99 -10.61 5.44
N THR A 13 1.62 -10.08 6.50
CA THR A 13 3.06 -10.28 6.76
C THR A 13 3.44 -11.71 7.06
N LEU A 14 2.49 -12.58 7.47
CA LEU A 14 2.73 -14.01 7.68
C LEU A 14 3.08 -14.76 6.38
N PHE A 15 2.68 -14.24 5.21
CA PHE A 15 2.98 -14.84 3.89
C PHE A 15 4.25 -14.30 3.25
N LEU A 16 4.77 -13.17 3.74
CA LEU A 16 5.95 -12.52 3.18
C LEU A 16 7.22 -13.38 3.26
N PRO A 17 7.50 -14.16 4.34
CA PRO A 17 8.72 -14.98 4.44
C PRO A 17 8.87 -16.03 3.35
N SER A 18 7.76 -16.55 2.83
CA SER A 18 7.76 -17.56 1.76
C SER A 18 7.91 -16.99 0.35
N PHE A 19 7.76 -15.67 0.16
CA PHE A 19 7.83 -15.06 -1.16
C PHE A 19 9.24 -14.52 -1.45
N GLN A 20 10.06 -15.31 -2.16
CA GLN A 20 11.42 -14.92 -2.53
C GLN A 20 11.46 -14.27 -3.92
N LEU A 21 11.46 -12.94 -3.98
CA LEU A 21 11.63 -12.18 -5.23
C LEU A 21 12.98 -12.41 -5.89
N ASN A 22 13.97 -12.78 -5.10
CA ASN A 22 15.37 -13.01 -5.44
C ASN A 22 15.54 -14.19 -6.41
N THR A 23 14.52 -15.06 -6.52
CA THR A 23 14.49 -16.18 -7.46
C THR A 23 14.05 -15.78 -8.87
N LEU A 24 13.57 -14.55 -9.05
CA LEU A 24 13.01 -14.04 -10.30
C LEU A 24 14.02 -13.14 -11.02
N GLY A 25 15.15 -13.69 -11.45
CA GLY A 25 16.28 -12.94 -12.02
C GLY A 25 16.00 -12.14 -13.30
N SER A 26 14.82 -12.27 -13.90
CA SER A 26 14.38 -11.53 -15.10
C SER A 26 13.19 -10.59 -14.85
N LEU A 27 12.80 -10.40 -13.59
CA LEU A 27 11.63 -9.61 -13.23
C LEU A 27 11.86 -8.12 -13.51
N LYS A 28 11.11 -7.58 -14.47
CA LYS A 28 11.14 -6.15 -14.86
C LYS A 28 10.01 -5.32 -14.27
N SER A 29 8.94 -5.96 -13.83
CA SER A 29 7.76 -5.27 -13.34
C SER A 29 7.14 -6.02 -12.16
N LEU A 30 6.66 -5.26 -11.17
CA LEU A 30 5.85 -5.76 -10.06
C LEU A 30 4.49 -5.06 -10.08
N THR A 31 3.43 -5.81 -9.84
CA THR A 31 2.07 -5.27 -9.71
C THR A 31 1.44 -5.85 -8.45
N PHE A 32 0.95 -4.96 -7.60
CA PHE A 32 0.21 -5.28 -6.37
C PHE A 32 -1.25 -4.91 -6.59
N GLU A 33 -2.12 -5.91 -6.60
CA GLU A 33 -3.58 -5.72 -6.69
C GLU A 33 -4.20 -5.96 -5.32
N ILE A 34 -4.81 -4.91 -4.76
CA ILE A 34 -5.27 -4.89 -3.36
C ILE A 34 -6.80 -4.88 -3.34
N HIS A 35 -7.38 -6.04 -3.06
CA HIS A 35 -8.83 -6.23 -2.89
C HIS A 35 -9.24 -6.04 -1.43
N ARG A 36 -8.96 -4.87 -0.85
CA ARG A 36 -9.31 -4.55 0.54
C ARG A 36 -9.81 -3.12 0.68
N PRO A 37 -10.67 -2.83 1.67
CA PRO A 37 -11.10 -1.47 1.97
C PRO A 37 -9.92 -0.56 2.30
N LEU A 38 -10.07 0.74 2.03
CA LEU A 38 -9.04 1.76 2.28
C LEU A 38 -8.65 1.87 3.77
N TYR A 39 -9.54 1.50 4.69
CA TYR A 39 -9.23 1.43 6.12
C TYR A 39 -8.01 0.55 6.46
N PHE A 40 -7.65 -0.39 5.59
CA PHE A 40 -6.50 -1.27 5.76
C PHE A 40 -5.22 -0.76 5.05
N ARG A 41 -5.18 0.51 4.63
CA ARG A 41 -4.08 1.06 3.81
C ARG A 41 -2.69 0.90 4.39
N HIS A 42 -2.54 1.17 5.67
CA HIS A 42 -1.29 1.01 6.39
C HIS A 42 -0.82 -0.46 6.44
N PHE A 43 -1.73 -1.45 6.58
CA PHE A 43 -1.35 -2.86 6.62
C PHE A 43 -0.73 -3.33 5.31
N TRP A 44 -1.37 -3.01 4.19
CA TRP A 44 -0.83 -3.42 2.89
C TRP A 44 0.38 -2.56 2.51
N ALA A 45 0.44 -1.27 2.85
CA ALA A 45 1.59 -0.42 2.57
C ALA A 45 2.84 -0.96 3.30
N ASN A 46 2.69 -1.33 4.58
CA ASN A 46 3.73 -1.99 5.36
C ASN A 46 4.13 -3.34 4.74
N ALA A 47 3.16 -4.17 4.33
CA ALA A 47 3.45 -5.46 3.71
C ALA A 47 4.23 -5.31 2.39
N ILE A 48 3.86 -4.37 1.53
CA ILE A 48 4.58 -4.05 0.29
C ILE A 48 5.97 -3.54 0.61
N ALA A 49 6.13 -2.61 1.56
CA ALA A 49 7.44 -2.10 1.95
C ALA A 49 8.38 -3.23 2.41
N GLN A 50 7.90 -4.12 3.28
CA GLN A 50 8.68 -5.27 3.76
C GLN A 50 9.05 -6.24 2.63
N LEU A 51 8.18 -6.43 1.66
CA LEU A 51 8.44 -7.27 0.49
C LEU A 51 9.51 -6.63 -0.42
N LEU A 52 9.39 -5.33 -0.67
CA LEU A 52 10.37 -4.58 -1.46
C LEU A 52 11.75 -4.58 -0.80
N TRP A 53 11.86 -4.51 0.53
CA TRP A 53 13.15 -4.60 1.24
C TRP A 53 13.89 -5.92 1.02
N ARG A 54 13.16 -6.98 0.64
CA ARG A 54 13.71 -8.32 0.35
C ARG A 54 14.11 -8.50 -1.10
N VAL A 55 13.79 -7.55 -1.98
CA VAL A 55 14.27 -7.55 -3.37
C VAL A 55 15.79 -7.56 -3.33
N GLU A 56 16.40 -8.47 -4.08
CA GLU A 56 17.84 -8.57 -4.24
C GLU A 56 18.17 -8.83 -5.71
N ASN A 57 19.16 -8.12 -6.24
CA ASN A 57 19.71 -8.34 -7.58
C ASN A 57 18.66 -8.35 -8.72
N THR A 58 17.64 -7.48 -8.65
CA THR A 58 16.51 -7.48 -9.58
C THR A 58 16.42 -6.17 -10.35
N GLN A 59 16.23 -6.25 -11.68
CA GLN A 59 16.11 -5.06 -12.56
C GLN A 59 14.64 -4.65 -12.68
N ILE A 60 14.02 -4.28 -11.56
CA ILE A 60 12.63 -3.82 -11.58
C ILE A 60 12.61 -2.39 -12.13
N ASP A 61 11.94 -2.21 -13.26
CA ASP A 61 11.79 -0.93 -13.96
C ASP A 61 10.45 -0.27 -13.62
N THR A 62 9.44 -1.05 -13.26
CA THR A 62 8.08 -0.56 -13.01
C THR A 62 7.46 -1.24 -11.80
N ILE A 63 6.83 -0.44 -10.93
CA ILE A 63 6.00 -0.94 -9.83
C ILE A 63 4.62 -0.33 -9.95
N LYS A 64 3.58 -1.16 -9.87
CA LYS A 64 2.19 -0.75 -9.83
C LYS A 64 1.55 -1.18 -8.52
N ILE A 65 0.83 -0.28 -7.86
CA ILE A 65 0.08 -0.54 -6.64
C ILE A 65 -1.35 -0.08 -6.90
N HIS A 66 -2.24 -1.04 -7.18
CA HIS A 66 -3.60 -0.77 -7.59
C HIS A 66 -4.55 -1.29 -6.52
N MET A 67 -5.30 -0.39 -5.91
CA MET A 67 -6.45 -0.79 -5.13
C MET A 67 -7.58 -1.20 -6.07
N VAL A 68 -8.36 -2.20 -5.70
CA VAL A 68 -9.54 -2.60 -6.48
C VAL A 68 -10.77 -2.32 -5.66
N ASP A 69 -11.78 -1.74 -6.31
CA ASP A 69 -13.05 -1.51 -5.67
C ASP A 69 -13.71 -2.84 -5.25
N VAL A 70 -13.92 -3.00 -3.94
CA VAL A 70 -14.57 -4.18 -3.36
C VAL A 70 -15.96 -3.78 -2.88
N PRO A 71 -17.04 -4.52 -3.23
CA PRO A 71 -18.38 -4.25 -2.72
C PRO A 71 -18.41 -4.23 -1.18
N SER A 72 -19.14 -3.27 -0.60
CA SER A 72 -19.28 -3.12 0.85
C SER A 72 -19.84 -4.37 1.54
N SER A 73 -20.66 -5.16 0.84
CA SER A 73 -21.16 -6.45 1.30
C SER A 73 -20.09 -7.52 1.53
N ALA A 74 -18.90 -7.35 0.95
CA ALA A 74 -17.74 -8.23 1.13
C ALA A 74 -16.74 -7.68 2.16
N TRP A 75 -17.06 -6.57 2.83
CA TRP A 75 -16.19 -5.98 3.84
C TRP A 75 -16.43 -6.69 5.17
N ASP A 76 -15.41 -7.42 5.62
CA ASP A 76 -15.34 -7.82 7.01
C ASP A 76 -14.64 -6.70 7.80
N MET A 77 -15.44 -5.90 8.51
CA MET A 77 -14.96 -4.81 9.37
C MET A 77 -14.66 -5.31 10.80
N SER A 78 -14.87 -6.60 11.09
CA SER A 78 -14.52 -7.15 12.39
C SER A 78 -13.00 -7.06 12.61
N GLY A 79 -12.58 -6.45 13.71
CA GLY A 79 -11.16 -6.24 14.02
C GLY A 79 -10.53 -4.96 13.45
N VAL A 80 -11.29 -4.10 12.75
CA VAL A 80 -10.80 -2.77 12.34
C VAL A 80 -10.88 -1.81 13.53
N THR A 81 -9.79 -1.71 14.29
CA THR A 81 -9.60 -0.59 15.21
C THR A 81 -9.25 0.67 14.43
N ARG A 82 -9.91 1.80 14.72
CA ARG A 82 -9.48 3.12 14.22
C ARG A 82 -7.99 3.29 14.52
N HIS A 83 -7.19 3.46 13.48
CA HIS A 83 -5.74 3.55 13.61
C HIS A 83 -5.28 4.96 13.97
N ASP A 84 -4.12 5.03 14.62
CA ASP A 84 -3.43 6.27 14.91
C ASP A 84 -2.90 6.88 13.61
N PRO A 85 -3.23 8.15 13.28
CA PRO A 85 -2.68 8.87 12.13
C PRO A 85 -1.13 8.87 12.07
N ILE A 86 -0.47 8.74 13.21
CA ILE A 86 0.99 8.65 13.32
C ILE A 86 1.49 7.35 12.69
N GLU A 87 0.87 6.20 13.03
CA GLU A 87 1.23 4.89 12.47
C GLU A 87 1.03 4.86 10.95
N GLU A 88 -0.04 5.49 10.48
CA GLU A 88 -0.31 5.59 9.05
C GLU A 88 0.80 6.36 8.32
N THR A 89 1.17 7.53 8.83
CA THR A 89 2.26 8.35 8.29
C THR A 89 3.57 7.55 8.22
N GLN A 90 3.88 6.80 9.28
CA GLN A 90 5.08 5.95 9.32
C GLN A 90 5.06 4.87 8.23
N THR A 91 3.92 4.21 7.98
CA THR A 91 3.83 3.19 6.92
C THR A 91 4.08 3.75 5.53
N TRP A 92 3.64 4.98 5.26
CA TRP A 92 3.92 5.65 3.99
C TRP A 92 5.39 6.03 3.83
N VAL A 93 6.02 6.52 4.91
CA VAL A 93 7.47 6.78 4.93
C VAL A 93 8.27 5.49 4.70
N LEU A 94 7.84 4.38 5.29
CA LEU A 94 8.47 3.08 5.08
C LEU A 94 8.36 2.61 3.63
N LEU A 95 7.20 2.76 3.01
CA LEU A 95 6.99 2.42 1.60
C LEU A 95 7.81 3.33 0.67
N ASP A 96 7.84 4.63 0.94
CA ASP A 96 8.64 5.61 0.22
C ASP A 96 10.14 5.23 0.24
N ALA A 97 10.67 4.94 1.43
CA ALA A 97 12.05 4.47 1.60
C ALA A 97 12.34 3.14 0.89
N ALA A 98 11.38 2.20 0.92
CA ALA A 98 11.53 0.91 0.26
C ALA A 98 11.59 1.03 -1.27
N LEU A 99 10.85 1.99 -1.86
CA LEU A 99 10.81 2.22 -3.30
C LEU A 99 12.07 2.93 -3.83
N VAL A 100 12.75 3.72 -3.00
CA VAL A 100 13.99 4.45 -3.39
C VAL A 100 15.28 3.72 -3.02
N GLN A 101 15.21 2.51 -2.47
CA GLN A 101 16.40 1.78 -2.05
C GLN A 101 17.35 1.52 -3.24
N PRO A 102 18.68 1.44 -3.02
CA PRO A 102 19.65 1.25 -4.09
C PRO A 102 19.42 -0.02 -4.93
N LYS A 103 18.83 -1.05 -4.33
CA LYS A 103 18.50 -2.31 -5.03
C LYS A 103 17.43 -2.14 -6.11
N LEU A 104 16.68 -1.05 -6.08
CA LEU A 104 15.69 -0.64 -7.09
C LEU A 104 16.20 0.54 -7.94
N ALA A 105 17.52 0.71 -8.11
CA ALA A 105 18.09 1.82 -8.90
C ALA A 105 17.64 1.84 -10.38
N THR A 106 17.15 0.71 -10.90
CA THR A 106 16.57 0.61 -12.25
C THR A 106 15.13 1.13 -12.32
N LEU A 107 14.45 1.35 -11.19
CA LEU A 107 13.07 1.81 -11.16
C LEU A 107 12.92 3.10 -11.96
N ARG A 108 11.96 3.09 -12.90
CA ARG A 108 11.68 4.22 -13.81
C ARG A 108 10.28 4.78 -13.64
N SER A 109 9.34 3.97 -13.16
CA SER A 109 7.96 4.38 -12.97
C SER A 109 7.36 3.69 -11.76
N VAL A 110 6.60 4.47 -11.00
CA VAL A 110 5.70 3.96 -9.97
C VAL A 110 4.31 4.53 -10.23
N ASP A 111 3.34 3.64 -10.25
CA ASP A 111 1.93 3.95 -10.46
C ASP A 111 1.13 3.47 -9.25
N ILE A 112 0.46 4.40 -8.56
CA ILE A 112 -0.32 4.13 -7.36
C ILE A 112 -1.75 4.62 -7.59
N GLU A 113 -2.69 3.70 -7.61
CA GLU A 113 -4.11 4.00 -7.82
C GLU A 113 -4.91 3.69 -6.56
N PHE A 114 -5.56 4.73 -6.03
CA PHE A 114 -6.48 4.62 -4.89
C PHE A 114 -7.93 4.71 -5.36
N PHE A 115 -8.80 3.89 -4.79
CA PHE A 115 -10.24 3.97 -5.01
C PHE A 115 -10.94 4.37 -3.71
N PHE A 116 -11.73 5.44 -3.78
CA PHE A 116 -12.53 6.01 -2.69
C PHE A 116 -14.02 5.88 -3.03
N ARG A 117 -14.83 5.41 -2.09
CA ARG A 117 -16.29 5.52 -2.19
C ARG A 117 -16.78 6.71 -1.40
N ARG A 118 -17.79 7.44 -1.91
CA ARG A 118 -18.46 8.50 -1.13
C ARG A 118 -18.95 8.06 0.25
N GLU A 119 -19.34 6.79 0.37
CA GLU A 119 -19.82 6.19 1.62
C GLU A 119 -18.74 6.17 2.72
N ASP A 120 -17.46 6.15 2.33
CA ASP A 120 -16.32 6.21 3.24
C ASP A 120 -16.23 7.59 3.93
N GLU A 121 -16.65 8.67 3.25
CA GLU A 121 -16.67 10.04 3.80
C GLU A 121 -17.83 10.26 4.79
N ILE A 122 -18.99 9.64 4.52
CA ILE A 122 -20.24 9.90 5.27
C ILE A 122 -20.18 9.27 6.67
N SER A 123 -19.40 8.21 6.87
CA SER A 123 -19.22 7.56 8.19
C SER A 123 -18.44 8.41 9.22
N LEU A 124 -17.96 9.60 8.85
CA LEU A 124 -17.18 10.51 9.70
C LEU A 124 -17.93 11.79 10.13
N SER A 125 -19.24 11.90 9.84
CA SER A 125 -20.04 13.12 9.98
C SER A 125 -20.29 13.65 11.42
N ASN A 126 -19.58 13.17 12.44
CA ASN A 126 -19.62 13.74 13.80
C ASN A 126 -18.45 14.72 14.05
N GLY A 127 -18.27 15.68 13.13
CA GLY A 127 -17.33 16.80 13.30
C GLY A 127 -15.85 16.46 13.16
N GLN A 128 -15.50 15.26 12.69
CA GLN A 128 -14.12 14.89 12.39
C GLN A 128 -13.84 15.11 10.90
N GLN A 129 -12.88 15.98 10.62
CA GLN A 129 -12.39 16.25 9.28
C GLN A 129 -11.98 14.92 8.63
N SER A 130 -12.44 14.67 7.41
CA SER A 130 -12.23 13.41 6.70
C SER A 130 -10.73 13.10 6.56
N ASP A 131 -10.20 12.21 7.40
CA ASP A 131 -8.82 11.68 7.34
C ASP A 131 -8.54 10.93 6.02
N LEU A 132 -9.56 10.71 5.20
CA LEU A 132 -9.45 10.18 3.84
C LEU A 132 -8.73 11.15 2.89
N CYS A 133 -8.67 12.45 3.23
CA CYS A 133 -8.02 13.48 2.42
C CYS A 133 -6.49 13.57 2.62
N ASN A 134 -5.92 12.90 3.62
CA ASN A 134 -4.48 12.87 3.82
C ASN A 134 -3.85 11.83 2.90
N LEU A 135 -3.62 12.23 1.66
CA LEU A 135 -2.89 11.41 0.70
C LEU A 135 -1.48 11.10 1.21
N PRO A 136 -0.96 9.90 0.91
CA PRO A 136 0.40 9.58 1.27
C PRO A 136 1.38 10.56 0.63
N LYS A 137 2.17 11.21 1.47
CA LYS A 137 3.31 12.01 1.01
C LYS A 137 4.48 11.05 0.81
N MET A 138 4.95 10.91 -0.42
CA MET A 138 6.13 10.11 -0.80
C MET A 138 7.25 11.01 -1.31
N PRO A 139 7.85 11.85 -0.44
CA PRO A 139 8.80 12.89 -0.86
C PRO A 139 10.07 12.31 -1.50
N LEU A 140 10.57 11.16 -1.05
CA LEU A 140 11.79 10.56 -1.59
C LEU A 140 11.55 10.05 -3.01
N LEU A 141 10.45 9.34 -3.21
CA LEU A 141 10.05 8.82 -4.51
C LEU A 141 9.72 9.94 -5.48
N SER A 142 9.09 11.01 -4.98
CA SER A 142 8.80 12.22 -5.76
C SER A 142 10.09 12.89 -6.24
N ALA A 143 11.11 12.98 -5.37
CA ALA A 143 12.42 13.51 -5.74
C ALA A 143 13.17 12.63 -6.76
N LEU A 144 13.00 11.30 -6.68
CA LEU A 144 13.66 10.35 -7.57
C LEU A 144 13.02 10.28 -8.96
N LEU A 145 11.68 10.23 -9.03
CA LEU A 145 10.95 9.92 -10.25
C LEU A 145 10.29 11.14 -10.90
N GLY A 146 10.05 12.22 -10.15
CA GLY A 146 9.41 13.43 -10.65
C GLY A 146 8.13 13.14 -11.42
N GLU A 147 8.07 13.55 -12.69
CA GLU A 147 6.94 13.34 -13.60
C GLU A 147 6.61 11.87 -13.91
N ARG A 148 7.49 10.92 -13.57
CA ARG A 148 7.28 9.49 -13.79
C ARG A 148 6.59 8.77 -12.63
N LEU A 149 6.34 9.50 -11.54
CA LEU A 149 5.49 9.07 -10.44
C LEU A 149 4.04 9.43 -10.79
N CYS A 150 3.18 8.42 -10.93
CA CYS A 150 1.74 8.62 -11.04
C CYS A 150 1.09 8.20 -9.73
N ILE A 151 0.38 9.13 -9.09
CA ILE A 151 -0.48 8.84 -7.94
C ILE A 151 -1.86 9.36 -8.31
N SER A 152 -2.82 8.47 -8.52
CA SER A 152 -4.17 8.80 -8.92
C SER A 152 -5.18 8.38 -7.85
N ASN A 153 -6.25 9.17 -7.75
CA ASN A 153 -7.36 8.90 -6.85
C ASN A 153 -8.64 8.86 -7.67
N HIS A 154 -9.35 7.75 -7.58
CA HIS A 154 -10.62 7.55 -8.24
C HIS A 154 -11.73 7.62 -7.20
N TYR A 155 -12.63 8.60 -7.36
CA TYR A 155 -13.84 8.71 -6.56
C TYR A 155 -15.00 8.05 -7.32
N LYS A 156 -15.69 7.11 -6.68
CA LYS A 156 -16.92 6.51 -7.18
C LYS A 156 -18.09 6.75 -6.24
#